data_AF-A0A7S4MTX8-F1
#
_entry.id   AF-A0A7S4MTX8-F1
#
_cell.length_a   1.000
_cell.length_b   1.000
_cell.length_c   1.000
_cell.angle_alpha   90.00
_cell.angle_beta   90.00
_cell.angle_gamma   90.00
#
_symmetry.space_group_name_H-M   'P 1'
#
loop_
_entity.id
_entity.type
_entity.pdbx_description
1 polymer ?
#
loop_
_entity_poly.entity_id
_entity_poly.type
_entity_poly.pdbx_seq_one_letter_code
_entity_poly.pdbx_strand_id
1 'polypeptide(L)'
;ADEASLELMKALVLDVKLNALLVVGCYRNNEVGPDHVLMTHLNEIRRSRKTTVTNICLTNLERESINDLLSNALHLLPRKTSPLARVVHQKTGGNALFVVQLLVSLRDEGLLLFSLTNRKWEWNIESIQSRNIASNVVDLMANKFLLLAPEVHEALRIAASFGAQCQEDVLRIFDKDP
;
A
#
# COMPACT_ATOMS: atom_id res chain seq x y z
N ALA A 1 16.16 -4.03 -7.35
CA ALA A 1 17.36 -3.52 -8.06
C ALA A 1 18.44 -4.57 -7.91
N ASP A 2 19.14 -4.88 -8.99
CA ASP A 2 20.32 -5.74 -8.92
C ASP A 2 21.52 -4.97 -8.34
N GLU A 3 22.58 -5.71 -8.04
CA GLU A 3 23.81 -5.15 -7.48
C GLU A 3 24.47 -4.11 -8.40
N ALA A 4 24.48 -4.36 -9.71
CA ALA A 4 25.03 -3.43 -10.70
C ALA A 4 24.32 -2.06 -10.67
N SER A 5 22.99 -2.07 -10.53
CA SER A 5 22.19 -0.85 -10.39
C SER A 5 22.51 -0.09 -9.10
N LEU A 6 22.71 -0.81 -7.99
CA LEU A 6 23.06 -0.21 -6.70
C LEU A 6 24.45 0.43 -6.72
N GLU A 7 25.43 -0.21 -7.35
CA GLU A 7 26.78 0.33 -7.52
C GLU A 7 26.78 1.58 -8.41
N LEU A 8 26.02 1.57 -9.51
CA LEU A 8 25.86 2.76 -10.35
C LEU A 8 25.23 3.92 -9.56
N MET A 9 24.17 3.65 -8.78
CA MET A 9 23.56 4.68 -7.95
C MET A 9 24.53 5.24 -6.91
N LYS A 10 25.36 4.39 -6.28
CA LYS A 10 26.41 4.83 -5.37
C LYS A 10 27.40 5.76 -6.08
N ALA A 11 27.87 5.40 -7.26
CA ALA A 11 28.81 6.20 -8.03
C ALA A 11 28.23 7.58 -8.39
N LEU A 12 26.97 7.63 -8.83
CA LEU A 12 26.27 8.87 -9.17
C LEU A 12 26.08 9.77 -7.94
N VAL A 13 25.63 9.22 -6.82
CA VAL A 13 25.37 9.98 -5.59
C VAL A 13 26.66 10.56 -4.97
N LEU A 14 27.81 9.92 -5.23
CA LEU A 14 29.12 10.36 -4.73
C LEU A 14 29.89 11.26 -5.71
N ASP A 15 29.39 11.46 -6.92
CA ASP A 15 30.01 12.34 -7.90
C ASP A 15 29.71 13.81 -7.58
N VAL A 16 30.75 14.53 -7.17
CA VAL A 16 30.70 15.93 -6.75
C VAL A 16 30.39 16.88 -7.93
N LYS A 17 30.42 16.38 -9.17
CA LYS A 17 30.04 17.17 -10.36
C LYS A 17 28.53 17.21 -10.59
N LEU A 18 27.76 16.30 -9.98
CA LEU A 18 26.31 16.23 -10.13
C LEU A 18 25.63 17.11 -9.08
N ASN A 19 25.33 18.36 -9.45
CA ASN A 19 24.82 19.37 -8.52
C ASN A 19 23.29 19.37 -8.33
N ALA A 20 22.54 18.53 -9.04
CA ALA A 20 21.07 18.54 -9.05
C ALA A 20 20.46 17.13 -9.16
N LEU A 21 20.93 16.19 -8.33
CA LEU A 21 20.39 14.83 -8.27
C LEU A 21 19.75 14.56 -6.90
N LEU A 22 18.47 14.19 -6.90
CA LEU A 22 17.77 13.62 -5.76
C LEU A 22 17.43 12.16 -6.07
N VAL A 23 17.94 11.24 -5.26
CA VAL A 23 17.59 9.82 -5.35
C VAL A 23 16.62 9.47 -4.23
N VAL A 24 15.45 8.96 -4.62
CA VAL A 24 14.44 8.44 -3.68
C VAL A 24 14.33 6.95 -3.90
N GLY A 25 14.60 6.18 -2.86
CA GLY A 25 14.44 4.73 -2.86
C GLY A 25 13.45 4.30 -1.78
N CYS A 26 12.74 3.21 -2.05
CA CYS A 26 11.92 2.52 -1.06
C CYS A 26 12.40 1.07 -0.94
N TYR A 27 12.35 0.54 0.28
CA TYR A 27 12.66 -0.85 0.55
C TYR A 27 11.85 -1.32 1.75
N ARG A 28 11.64 -2.64 1.84
CA ARG A 28 10.96 -3.26 2.97
C ARG A 28 11.96 -3.55 4.09
N ASN A 29 11.65 -3.06 5.28
CA ASN A 29 12.51 -3.20 6.45
C ASN A 29 12.67 -4.66 6.94
N ASN A 30 11.73 -5.55 6.59
CA ASN A 30 11.80 -6.98 6.91
C ASN A 30 12.55 -7.81 5.84
N GLU A 31 12.81 -7.26 4.66
CA GLU A 31 13.55 -7.93 3.57
C GLU A 31 15.01 -7.44 3.48
N VAL A 32 15.31 -6.25 4.01
CA VAL A 32 16.65 -5.63 3.96
C VAL A 32 17.26 -5.58 5.36
N GLY A 33 17.99 -6.64 5.70
CA GLY A 33 18.77 -6.73 6.94
C GLY A 33 20.10 -5.97 6.90
N PRO A 34 20.86 -5.96 8.02
CA PRO A 34 22.15 -5.28 8.12
C PRO A 34 23.19 -5.73 7.08
N ASP A 35 23.15 -7.02 6.72
CA ASP A 35 24.09 -7.64 5.79
C ASP A 35 23.67 -7.51 4.31
N HIS A 36 22.55 -6.83 4.03
CA HIS A 36 22.06 -6.65 2.67
C HIS A 36 22.94 -5.65 1.91
N VAL A 37 23.26 -5.92 0.63
CA VAL A 37 24.13 -5.11 -0.25
C VAL A 37 23.74 -3.62 -0.24
N LEU A 38 22.45 -3.31 -0.31
CA LEU A 38 21.91 -1.96 -0.15
C LEU A 38 22.40 -1.25 1.13
N MET A 39 22.41 -1.94 2.28
CA MET A 39 22.86 -1.35 3.55
C MET A 39 24.35 -1.07 3.53
N THR A 40 25.15 -1.95 2.93
CA THR A 40 26.58 -1.72 2.70
C THR A 40 26.82 -0.43 1.93
N HIS A 41 26.17 -0.26 0.77
CA HIS A 41 26.32 0.96 -0.04
C HIS A 41 25.79 2.21 0.68
N LEU A 42 24.65 2.14 1.35
CA LEU A 42 24.12 3.27 2.12
C LEU A 42 25.09 3.69 3.25
N ASN A 43 25.74 2.73 3.90
CA ASN A 43 26.74 3.01 4.92
C ASN A 43 28.01 3.63 4.35
N GLU A 44 28.48 3.18 3.18
CA GLU A 44 29.57 3.82 2.45
C GLU A 44 29.24 5.27 2.06
N ILE A 45 28.04 5.51 1.53
CA ILE A 45 27.57 6.85 1.17
C ILE A 45 27.53 7.75 2.41
N ARG A 46 26.96 7.27 3.53
CA ARG A 46 26.94 8.01 4.80
C ARG A 46 28.34 8.34 5.32
N ARG A 47 29.29 7.39 5.23
CA ARG A 47 30.68 7.58 5.65
C ARG A 47 31.44 8.59 4.79
N SER A 48 31.10 8.70 3.51
CA SER A 48 31.75 9.65 2.59
C SER A 48 31.54 11.11 3.00
N ARG A 49 30.44 11.42 3.70
CA ARG A 49 30.00 12.78 4.08
C ARG A 49 29.86 13.75 2.89
N LYS A 50 29.79 13.25 1.66
CA LYS A 50 29.65 14.07 0.44
C LYS A 50 28.20 14.44 0.13
N THR A 51 27.24 13.68 0.68
CA THR A 51 25.80 13.89 0.47
C THR A 51 25.03 13.62 1.76
N THR A 52 23.81 14.14 1.83
CA THR A 52 22.89 13.90 2.94
C THR A 52 22.05 12.66 2.64
N VAL A 53 22.04 11.71 3.57
CA VAL A 53 21.18 10.51 3.50
C VAL A 53 20.11 10.62 4.57
N THR A 54 18.86 10.71 4.14
CA THR A 54 17.70 10.76 5.04
C THR A 54 16.92 9.46 4.93
N ASN A 55 16.73 8.78 6.07
CA ASN A 55 15.86 7.62 6.14
C ASN A 55 14.50 8.04 6.68
N ILE A 56 13.43 7.75 5.93
CA ILE A 56 12.05 7.98 6.37
C ILE A 56 11.44 6.61 6.62
N CYS A 57 11.15 6.31 7.89
CA CYS A 57 10.44 5.10 8.27
C CYS A 57 8.93 5.34 8.10
N LEU A 58 8.30 4.64 7.15
CA LEU A 58 6.85 4.72 6.96
C LEU A 58 6.16 3.79 7.96
N THR A 59 5.36 4.36 8.85
CA THR A 59 4.48 3.63 9.77
C THR A 59 3.07 3.53 9.20
N ASN A 60 2.19 2.81 9.90
CA ASN A 60 0.76 2.87 9.64
C ASN A 60 0.24 4.32 9.78
N LEU A 61 -0.82 4.62 9.05
CA LEU A 61 -1.50 5.91 9.07
C LEU A 61 -2.13 6.16 10.44
N GLU A 62 -1.83 7.31 11.03
CA GLU A 62 -2.52 7.78 12.22
C GLU A 62 -3.98 8.13 11.88
N ARG A 63 -4.84 8.14 12.91
CA ARG A 63 -6.25 8.48 12.76
C ARG A 63 -6.44 9.86 12.12
N GLU A 64 -5.58 10.81 12.47
CA GLU A 64 -5.52 12.17 11.93
C GLU A 64 -5.26 12.16 10.43
N SER A 65 -4.25 11.40 9.99
CA SER A 65 -3.92 11.25 8.57
C SER A 65 -5.06 10.61 7.77
N ILE A 66 -5.74 9.62 8.35
CA ILE A 66 -6.95 9.03 7.74
C ILE A 66 -8.08 10.06 7.67
N ASN A 67 -8.24 10.88 8.70
CA ASN A 67 -9.25 11.92 8.71
C ASN A 67 -9.01 12.98 7.63
N ASP A 68 -7.76 13.39 7.44
CA ASP A 68 -7.37 14.33 6.38
C ASP A 68 -7.60 13.70 5.00
N LEU A 69 -7.25 12.42 4.82
CA LEU A 69 -7.54 11.68 3.60
C LEU A 69 -9.05 11.66 3.29
N LEU A 70 -9.89 11.36 4.28
CA LEU A 70 -11.35 11.34 4.13
C LEU A 70 -11.93 12.74 3.89
N SER A 71 -11.46 13.73 4.64
CA SER A 71 -11.88 15.13 4.50
C SER A 71 -11.62 15.63 3.09
N ASN A 72 -10.43 15.36 2.56
CA ASN A 72 -10.04 15.72 1.21
C ASN A 72 -10.82 14.95 0.14
N ALA A 73 -10.95 13.62 0.29
CA ALA A 73 -11.64 12.77 -0.69
C ALA A 73 -13.15 13.04 -0.77
N LEU A 74 -13.79 13.37 0.36
CA LEU A 74 -15.23 13.62 0.45
C LEU A 74 -15.58 15.11 0.31
N HIS A 75 -14.58 15.99 0.22
CA HIS A 75 -14.75 17.46 0.22
C HIS A 75 -15.57 17.97 1.43
N LEU A 76 -15.30 17.43 2.62
CA LEU A 76 -15.97 17.79 3.86
C LEU A 76 -14.98 18.35 4.86
N LEU A 77 -15.46 19.18 5.79
CA LEU A 77 -14.62 19.67 6.89
C LEU A 77 -14.11 18.50 7.76
N PRO A 78 -12.86 18.53 8.27
CA PRO A 78 -12.28 17.45 9.06
C PRO A 78 -13.12 17.01 10.27
N ARG A 79 -13.86 17.96 10.87
CA ARG A 79 -14.79 17.68 11.99
C ARG A 79 -15.95 16.76 11.62
N LYS A 80 -16.36 16.74 10.35
CA LYS A 80 -17.47 15.91 9.84
C LYS A 80 -17.01 14.49 9.55
N THR A 81 -15.78 14.31 9.07
CA THR A 81 -15.21 12.99 8.74
C THR A 81 -14.58 12.28 9.92
N SER A 82 -14.30 13.00 11.02
CA SER A 82 -13.65 12.44 12.22
C SER A 82 -14.31 11.17 12.79
N PRO A 83 -15.65 11.07 12.89
CA PRO A 83 -16.30 9.84 13.34
C PRO A 83 -16.03 8.64 12.42
N LEU A 84 -16.04 8.85 11.10
CA LEU A 84 -15.75 7.81 10.11
C LEU A 84 -14.26 7.42 10.18
N ALA A 85 -13.36 8.40 10.26
CA ALA A 85 -11.93 8.19 10.39
C ALA A 85 -11.57 7.32 11.61
N ARG A 86 -12.25 7.54 12.74
CA ARG A 86 -12.08 6.73 13.96
C ARG A 86 -12.42 5.26 13.71
N VAL A 87 -13.56 4.97 13.07
CA VAL A 87 -14.00 3.59 12.81
C VAL A 87 -13.08 2.92 11.78
N VAL A 88 -12.70 3.64 10.74
CA VAL A 88 -11.76 3.15 9.72
C VAL A 88 -10.41 2.83 10.36
N HIS A 89 -9.85 3.73 11.18
CA HIS A 89 -8.59 3.48 11.89
C HIS A 89 -8.69 2.26 12.81
N GLN A 90 -9.76 2.18 13.62
CA GLN A 90 -9.97 1.07 14.55
C GLN A 90 -10.01 -0.30 13.85
N LYS A 91 -10.60 -0.36 12.66
CA LYS A 91 -10.75 -1.61 11.90
C LYS A 91 -9.53 -1.99 11.08
N THR A 92 -8.68 -1.03 10.74
CA THR A 92 -7.56 -1.24 9.81
C THR A 92 -6.20 -1.16 10.49
N GLY A 93 -6.14 -0.69 11.75
CA GLY A 93 -4.89 -0.40 12.46
C GLY A 93 -4.04 0.64 11.74
N GLY A 94 -4.63 1.45 10.86
CA GLY A 94 -3.93 2.43 10.05
C GLY A 94 -3.19 1.87 8.83
N ASN A 95 -3.31 0.56 8.54
CA ASN A 95 -2.66 -0.01 7.36
C ASN A 95 -3.25 0.61 6.08
N ALA A 96 -2.45 1.34 5.31
CA ALA A 96 -2.93 2.15 4.19
C ALA A 96 -3.67 1.32 3.11
N LEU A 97 -3.16 0.12 2.80
CA LEU A 97 -3.83 -0.79 1.85
C LEU A 97 -5.21 -1.20 2.39
N PHE A 98 -5.29 -1.50 3.68
CA PHE A 98 -6.54 -1.90 4.29
C PHE A 98 -7.53 -0.73 4.42
N VAL A 99 -7.05 0.48 4.73
CA VAL A 99 -7.88 1.70 4.70
C VAL A 99 -8.55 1.86 3.34
N VAL A 100 -7.78 1.81 2.25
CA VAL A 100 -8.33 1.93 0.89
C VAL A 100 -9.33 0.82 0.61
N GLN A 101 -8.98 -0.44 0.93
CA GLN A 101 -9.85 -1.57 0.62
C GLN A 101 -11.16 -1.54 1.42
N LEU A 102 -11.11 -1.11 2.68
CA LEU A 102 -12.30 -0.92 3.49
C LEU A 102 -13.19 0.16 2.87
N LEU A 103 -12.63 1.32 2.49
CA LEU A 103 -13.42 2.41 1.89
C LEU A 103 -14.06 2.00 0.56
N VAL A 104 -13.36 1.23 -0.28
CA VAL A 104 -13.91 0.66 -1.51
C VAL A 104 -15.07 -0.27 -1.19
N SER A 105 -14.92 -1.19 -0.23
CA SER A 105 -15.99 -2.10 0.19
C SER A 105 -17.21 -1.36 0.74
N LEU A 106 -17.02 -0.31 1.56
CA LEU A 106 -18.13 0.49 2.07
C LEU A 106 -18.90 1.20 0.95
N ARG A 107 -18.21 1.67 -0.09
CA ARG A 107 -18.85 2.24 -1.27
C ARG A 107 -19.63 1.18 -2.05
N ASP A 108 -19.01 0.05 -2.35
CA ASP A 108 -19.60 -0.99 -3.19
C ASP A 108 -20.85 -1.62 -2.55
N GLU A 109 -20.93 -1.60 -1.23
CA GLU A 109 -22.08 -2.09 -0.46
C GLU A 109 -23.11 -1.01 -0.11
N GLY A 110 -22.88 0.23 -0.54
CA GLY A 110 -23.79 1.34 -0.28
C GLY A 110 -23.79 1.86 1.17
N LEU A 111 -22.75 1.59 1.94
CA LEU A 111 -22.57 2.11 3.30
C LEU A 111 -21.85 3.46 3.33
N LEU A 112 -21.20 3.86 2.24
CA LEU A 112 -20.61 5.17 2.02
C LEU A 112 -20.99 5.67 0.63
N LEU A 113 -21.96 6.59 0.57
CA LEU A 113 -22.60 7.01 -0.68
C LEU A 113 -22.76 8.53 -0.73
N PHE A 114 -22.77 9.08 -1.93
CA PHE A 114 -23.22 10.45 -2.14
C PHE A 114 -24.73 10.45 -2.46
N SER A 115 -25.54 10.98 -1.56
CA SER A 115 -26.99 11.13 -1.76
C SER A 115 -27.26 12.33 -2.67
N LEU A 116 -27.78 12.06 -3.88
CA LEU A 116 -28.15 13.11 -4.83
C LEU A 116 -29.34 13.95 -4.33
N THR A 117 -30.29 13.32 -3.63
CA THR A 117 -31.46 13.98 -3.05
C THR A 117 -31.05 14.99 -1.98
N ASN A 118 -30.15 14.59 -1.08
CA ASN A 118 -29.71 15.43 0.02
C ASN A 118 -28.43 16.23 -0.29
N ARG A 119 -27.84 16.03 -1.48
CA ARG A 119 -26.58 16.60 -1.97
C ARG A 119 -25.45 16.52 -0.93
N LYS A 120 -25.33 15.38 -0.27
CA LYS A 120 -24.35 15.16 0.80
C LYS A 120 -23.87 13.72 0.81
N TRP A 121 -22.68 13.52 1.33
CA TRP A 121 -22.21 12.19 1.70
C TRP A 121 -23.01 11.65 2.90
N GLU A 122 -23.37 10.38 2.80
CA GLU A 122 -24.13 9.65 3.81
C GLU A 122 -23.39 8.35 4.12
N TRP A 123 -23.30 8.05 5.41
CA TRP A 123 -22.76 6.81 5.93
C TRP A 123 -23.43 6.49 7.27
N ASN A 124 -23.53 5.20 7.59
CA ASN A 124 -24.07 4.73 8.86
C ASN A 124 -22.95 4.16 9.73
N ILE A 125 -22.60 4.88 10.80
CA ILE A 125 -21.49 4.49 11.68
C ILE A 125 -21.78 3.17 12.38
N GLU A 126 -23.00 2.96 12.85
CA GLU A 126 -23.41 1.74 13.54
C GLU A 126 -23.30 0.52 12.60
N SER A 127 -23.76 0.63 11.36
CA SER A 127 -23.64 -0.42 10.33
C SER A 127 -22.18 -0.71 9.98
N ILE A 128 -21.35 0.33 9.85
CA ILE A 128 -19.92 0.15 9.57
C ILE A 128 -19.24 -0.54 10.76
N GLN A 129 -19.56 -0.14 11.99
CA GLN A 129 -19.00 -0.74 13.21
C GLN A 129 -19.38 -2.20 13.36
N SER A 130 -20.64 -2.56 13.14
CA SER A 130 -21.16 -3.93 13.29
C SER A 130 -20.66 -4.89 12.22
N ARG A 131 -20.13 -4.40 11.09
CA ARG A 131 -19.48 -5.26 10.10
C ARG A 131 -18.29 -5.97 10.71
N ASN A 132 -18.30 -7.30 10.60
CA ASN A 132 -17.14 -8.12 10.86
C ASN A 132 -16.17 -7.93 9.69
N ILE A 133 -15.22 -7.01 9.86
CA ILE A 133 -14.15 -6.79 8.90
C ILE A 133 -12.96 -7.60 9.41
N ALA A 134 -12.43 -8.42 8.51
CA ALA A 134 -11.15 -9.11 8.61
C ALA A 134 -10.19 -8.32 9.52
N SER A 135 -9.67 -8.92 10.58
CA SER A 135 -8.89 -8.20 11.58
C SER A 135 -7.53 -7.69 11.04
N ASN A 136 -7.11 -8.26 9.91
CA ASN A 136 -5.83 -8.01 9.28
C ASN A 136 -5.92 -8.13 7.74
N VAL A 137 -4.85 -7.73 7.05
CA VAL A 137 -4.76 -7.78 5.58
C VAL A 137 -4.80 -9.21 5.03
N VAL A 138 -4.36 -10.19 5.81
CA VAL A 138 -4.33 -11.61 5.41
C VAL A 138 -5.76 -12.14 5.32
N ASP A 139 -6.58 -11.92 6.34
CA ASP A 139 -7.99 -12.27 6.39
C ASP A 139 -8.76 -11.62 5.23
N LEU A 140 -8.43 -10.36 4.92
CA LEU A 140 -9.04 -9.63 3.80
C LEU A 140 -8.68 -10.25 2.44
N MET A 141 -7.40 -10.56 2.23
CA MET A 141 -6.93 -11.19 1.00
C MET A 141 -7.47 -12.62 0.87
N ALA A 142 -7.55 -13.37 1.97
CA ALA A 142 -8.14 -14.70 2.01
C ALA A 142 -9.63 -14.66 1.65
N ASN A 143 -10.40 -13.72 2.20
CA ASN A 143 -11.82 -13.56 1.85
C ASN A 143 -12.00 -13.18 0.38
N LYS A 144 -11.17 -12.28 -0.16
CA LYS A 144 -11.20 -11.97 -1.60
C LYS A 144 -10.86 -13.19 -2.45
N PHE A 145 -9.85 -13.96 -2.06
CA PHE A 145 -9.47 -15.18 -2.74
C PHE A 145 -10.65 -16.16 -2.79
N LEU A 146 -11.31 -16.40 -1.65
CA LEU A 146 -12.48 -17.30 -1.56
C LEU A 146 -13.68 -16.86 -2.42
N LEU A 147 -13.79 -15.59 -2.78
CA LEU A 147 -14.86 -15.07 -3.65
C LEU A 147 -14.56 -15.25 -5.15
N LEU A 148 -13.33 -15.62 -5.52
CA LEU A 148 -12.97 -15.86 -6.92
C LEU A 148 -13.45 -17.23 -7.39
N ALA A 149 -13.68 -17.36 -8.71
CA ALA A 149 -14.01 -18.64 -9.32
C ALA A 149 -12.86 -19.64 -9.20
N PRO A 150 -13.13 -20.97 -9.13
CA PRO A 150 -12.10 -22.00 -8.98
C PRO A 150 -10.98 -21.93 -10.02
N GLU A 151 -11.30 -21.54 -11.25
CA GLU A 151 -10.36 -21.40 -12.36
C GLU A 151 -9.34 -20.29 -12.07
N VAL A 152 -9.79 -19.21 -11.43
CA VAL A 152 -8.93 -18.10 -11.01
C VAL A 152 -8.03 -18.50 -9.84
N HIS A 153 -8.49 -19.40 -8.96
CA HIS A 153 -7.64 -19.92 -7.87
C HIS A 153 -6.45 -20.70 -8.42
N GLU A 154 -6.68 -21.52 -9.44
CA GLU A 154 -5.62 -22.29 -10.10
C GLU A 154 -4.61 -21.36 -10.78
N ALA A 155 -5.10 -20.39 -11.56
CA ALA A 155 -4.25 -19.41 -12.22
C ALA A 155 -3.39 -18.61 -11.21
N LEU A 156 -3.99 -18.14 -10.10
CA LEU A 156 -3.27 -17.41 -9.06
C LEU A 156 -2.23 -18.27 -8.33
N ARG A 157 -2.51 -19.56 -8.09
CA ARG A 157 -1.56 -20.49 -7.46
C ARG A 157 -0.32 -20.66 -8.33
N ILE A 158 -0.53 -20.80 -9.64
CA ILE A 158 0.55 -20.92 -10.61
C ILE A 158 1.33 -19.61 -10.69
N ALA A 159 0.63 -18.47 -10.83
CA ALA A 159 1.25 -17.14 -10.87
C ALA A 159 2.13 -16.87 -9.64
N ALA A 160 1.68 -17.25 -8.45
CA ALA A 160 2.42 -17.07 -7.20
C ALA A 160 3.77 -17.80 -7.17
N SER A 161 3.95 -18.85 -7.98
CA SER A 161 5.20 -19.60 -8.10
C SER A 161 6.30 -18.81 -8.84
N PHE A 162 5.93 -17.77 -9.60
CA PHE A 162 6.85 -16.91 -10.35
C PHE A 162 7.31 -15.67 -9.57
N GLY A 163 6.84 -15.50 -8.33
CA GLY A 163 7.19 -14.37 -7.47
C GLY A 163 6.29 -13.15 -7.68
N ALA A 164 6.85 -11.94 -7.55
CA ALA A 164 6.07 -10.70 -7.53
C ALA A 164 5.54 -10.26 -8.90
N GLN A 165 6.04 -10.85 -10.00
CA GLN A 165 5.65 -10.54 -11.37
C GLN A 165 5.51 -11.84 -12.15
N CYS A 166 4.46 -11.94 -12.97
CA CYS A 166 4.23 -13.06 -13.87
C CYS A 166 3.95 -12.48 -15.27
N GLN A 167 4.62 -13.02 -16.29
CA GLN A 167 4.36 -12.64 -17.68
C GLN A 167 3.00 -13.17 -18.10
N GLU A 168 2.23 -12.36 -18.83
CA GLU A 168 0.90 -12.75 -19.29
C GLU A 168 0.92 -14.03 -20.13
N ASP A 169 1.95 -14.20 -20.98
CA ASP A 169 2.12 -15.39 -21.82
C ASP A 169 2.20 -16.69 -21.00
N VAL A 170 2.76 -16.63 -19.78
CA VAL A 170 2.81 -17.77 -18.86
C VAL A 170 1.42 -18.10 -18.35
N LEU A 171 0.59 -17.10 -18.05
CA LEU A 171 -0.80 -17.32 -17.60
C LEU A 171 -1.66 -17.92 -18.72
N ARG A 172 -1.43 -17.52 -19.97
CA ARG A 172 -2.17 -18.02 -21.15
C ARG A 172 -1.96 -19.51 -21.42
N ILE A 173 -0.83 -20.10 -21.01
CA ILE A 173 -0.59 -21.55 -21.15
C ILE A 173 -1.61 -22.37 -20.32
N PHE A 174 -2.16 -21.77 -19.26
CA PHE A 174 -3.08 -22.44 -18.34
C PHE A 174 -4.54 -22.07 -18.60
N ASP A 175 -4.81 -21.22 -19.58
CA ASP A 175 -6.15 -20.93 -20.05
C ASP A 175 -6.66 -22.17 -20.79
N LYS A 176 -7.26 -23.08 -20.04
CA LYS A 176 -7.92 -24.27 -20.58
C LYS A 176 -9.33 -23.89 -20.97
N ASP A 177 -9.47 -23.25 -22.13
CA ASP A 177 -10.57 -23.53 -23.06
C ASP A 177 -10.12 -23.28 -24.52
N PRO A 178 -10.62 -24.07 -25.48
CA PRO A 178 -10.12 -24.17 -26.86
C PRO A 178 -10.41 -22.96 -27.77
#